data_AF-A0A4Z1BTR3-F1
#
_entry.id   AF-A0A4Z1BTR3-F1
#
_cell.length_a   1.000
_cell.length_b   1.000
_cell.length_c   1.000
_cell.angle_alpha   90.00
_cell.angle_beta   90.00
_cell.angle_gamma   90.00
#
_symmetry.space_group_name_H-M   'P 1'
#
loop_
_entity.id
_entity.type
_entity.pdbx_description
1 polymer ?
#
loop_
_entity_poly.entity_id
_entity_poly.type
_entity_poly.pdbx_seq_one_letter_code
_entity_poly.pdbx_strand_id
1 'polypeptide(L)'
;MTGCCRNSRPDASECAAWSEQARAATAGIKGDNAARVIAVLAARPFVSAMEMETRAGISRPTAERMLKRLHDLGLTREVTGNRRFRLWTTEI
;
A
#
# COMPACT_ATOMS: atom_id res chain seq x y z
N MET A 1 7.90 30.56 12.68
CA MET A 1 8.46 29.42 11.91
C MET A 1 8.83 28.30 12.87
N THR A 2 7.85 27.66 13.52
CA THR A 2 8.08 26.40 14.24
C THR A 2 6.72 25.73 14.47
N GLY A 3 6.62 24.44 14.20
CA GLY A 3 5.54 23.60 14.74
C GLY A 3 4.40 23.29 13.77
N CYS A 4 4.51 22.15 13.10
CA CYS A 4 3.51 21.07 13.12
C CYS A 4 3.84 20.08 12.00
N CYS A 5 4.86 19.24 12.22
CA CYS A 5 4.88 17.92 11.60
C CYS A 5 3.74 17.12 12.26
N ARG A 6 2.49 17.44 11.91
CA ARG A 6 1.32 16.72 12.42
C ARG A 6 1.31 15.40 11.69
N ASN A 7 1.92 14.41 12.32
CA ASN A 7 1.65 13.01 12.07
C ASN A 7 0.19 12.76 12.51
N SER A 8 -0.78 13.32 11.77
CA SER A 8 -2.17 12.93 11.84
C SER A 8 -2.14 11.44 11.55
N ARG A 9 -2.55 10.61 12.51
CA ARG A 9 -2.98 9.27 12.14
C ARG A 9 -4.08 9.52 11.10
N PRO A 10 -4.00 8.94 9.89
CA PRO A 10 -5.14 8.96 9.00
C PRO A 10 -6.34 8.50 9.82
N ASP A 11 -7.42 9.27 9.79
CA ASP A 11 -8.64 8.85 10.45
C ASP A 11 -9.03 7.49 9.84
N ALA A 12 -9.61 6.58 10.62
CA ALA A 12 -9.99 5.26 10.10
C ALA A 12 -10.87 5.38 8.84
N SER A 13 -11.58 6.51 8.71
CA SER A 13 -12.38 6.91 7.57
C SER A 13 -11.55 7.17 6.29
N GLU A 14 -10.38 7.79 6.39
CA GLU A 14 -9.49 8.09 5.24
C GLU A 14 -8.86 6.81 4.68
N CYS A 15 -8.40 5.92 5.57
CA CYS A 15 -7.91 4.60 5.18
C CYS A 15 -9.02 3.77 4.50
N ALA A 16 -10.27 3.87 4.98
CA ALA A 16 -11.40 3.17 4.40
C ALA A 16 -11.71 3.68 2.98
N ALA A 17 -11.76 5.00 2.79
CA ALA A 17 -11.99 5.63 1.48
C ALA A 17 -10.89 5.27 0.48
N TRP A 18 -9.62 5.34 0.89
CA TRP A 18 -8.49 4.88 0.07
C TRP A 18 -8.61 3.39 -0.30
N SER A 19 -8.99 2.54 0.66
CA SER A 19 -9.11 1.10 0.42
C SER A 19 -10.22 0.75 -0.57
N GLU A 20 -11.32 1.50 -0.56
CA GLU A 20 -12.43 1.33 -1.48
C GLU A 20 -12.05 1.79 -2.89
N GLN A 21 -11.36 2.93 -3.01
CA GLN A 21 -10.81 3.40 -4.28
C GLN A 21 -9.79 2.41 -4.85
N ALA A 22 -8.88 1.90 -4.03
CA ALA A 22 -7.89 0.92 -4.45
C ALA A 22 -8.55 -0.39 -4.90
N ARG A 23 -9.64 -0.82 -4.24
CA ARG A 23 -10.44 -1.98 -4.65
C ARG A 23 -11.14 -1.73 -5.99
N ALA A 24 -11.72 -0.55 -6.20
CA ALA A 24 -12.33 -0.18 -7.48
C ALA A 24 -11.29 -0.17 -8.62
N ALA A 25 -10.11 0.42 -8.39
CA ALA A 25 -9.02 0.46 -9.36
C ALA A 25 -8.44 -0.93 -9.67
N THR A 26 -8.49 -1.86 -8.70
CA THR A 26 -8.03 -3.24 -8.86
C THR A 26 -9.16 -4.24 -9.16
N ALA A 27 -10.41 -3.80 -9.30
CA ALA A 27 -11.55 -4.67 -9.58
C ALA A 27 -11.41 -5.45 -10.90
N GLY A 28 -10.65 -4.91 -11.86
CA GLY A 28 -10.30 -5.58 -13.11
C GLY A 28 -9.24 -6.69 -12.97
N ILE A 29 -8.61 -6.83 -11.79
CA ILE A 29 -7.61 -7.87 -11.52
C ILE A 29 -8.33 -9.10 -11.00
N LYS A 30 -8.26 -10.20 -11.76
CA LYS A 30 -8.81 -11.49 -11.36
C LYS A 30 -7.99 -12.05 -10.18
N GLY A 31 -8.60 -12.18 -9.00
CA GLY A 31 -8.06 -12.91 -7.85
C GLY A 31 -8.03 -12.12 -6.53
N ASP A 32 -7.91 -12.85 -5.42
CA ASP A 32 -7.99 -12.32 -4.04
C ASP A 32 -6.73 -11.55 -3.61
N ASN A 33 -5.62 -11.69 -4.35
CA ASN A 33 -4.33 -11.11 -4.00
C ASN A 33 -4.38 -9.57 -3.90
N ALA A 34 -5.14 -8.90 -4.78
CA ALA A 34 -5.27 -7.44 -4.76
C ALA A 34 -6.00 -6.98 -3.48
N ALA A 35 -7.10 -7.65 -3.13
CA ALA A 35 -7.86 -7.36 -1.92
C ALA A 35 -7.01 -7.54 -0.65
N ARG A 36 -6.17 -8.58 -0.59
CA ARG A 36 -5.26 -8.82 0.53
C ARG A 36 -4.19 -7.75 0.67
N VAL A 37 -3.57 -7.34 -0.44
CA VAL A 37 -2.57 -6.27 -0.46
C VAL A 37 -3.17 -4.96 0.02
N ILE A 38 -4.36 -4.61 -0.47
CA ILE A 38 -5.08 -3.39 -0.07
C ILE A 38 -5.47 -3.42 1.41
N ALA A 39 -5.95 -4.56 1.91
CA ALA A 39 -6.32 -4.69 3.33
C ALA A 39 -5.11 -4.45 4.26
N VAL A 40 -3.94 -4.95 3.89
CA VAL A 40 -2.71 -4.75 4.68
C VAL A 40 -2.24 -3.29 4.59
N LEU A 41 -2.32 -2.66 3.42
CA LEU A 41 -1.96 -1.24 3.24
C LEU A 41 -2.92 -0.30 3.98
N ALA A 42 -4.23 -0.59 3.97
CA ALA A 42 -5.23 0.19 4.70
C ALA A 42 -5.02 0.11 6.23
N ALA A 43 -4.56 -1.05 6.73
CA ALA A 43 -4.19 -1.21 8.13
C ALA A 43 -2.84 -0.55 8.46
N ARG A 44 -1.92 -0.46 7.49
CA ARG A 44 -0.56 0.03 7.66
C ARG A 44 -0.11 0.83 6.43
N PRO A 45 -0.07 2.16 6.52
CA PRO A 45 0.32 3.02 5.40
C PRO A 45 1.82 2.95 5.07
N PHE A 46 2.62 2.15 5.79
CA PHE A 46 4.02 1.88 5.50
C PHE A 46 4.28 0.38 5.53
N VAL A 47 4.63 -0.20 4.38
CA VAL A 47 4.88 -1.63 4.25
C VAL A 47 6.00 -1.92 3.25
N SER A 48 6.79 -2.95 3.52
CA SER A 48 7.79 -3.48 2.57
C SER A 48 7.24 -4.70 1.83
N ALA A 49 7.84 -5.05 0.70
CA ALA A 49 7.44 -6.26 -0.05
C ALA A 49 7.53 -7.55 0.79
N MET A 50 8.47 -7.61 1.74
CA MET A 50 8.64 -8.74 2.67
C MET A 50 7.51 -8.77 3.71
N GLU A 51 7.15 -7.63 4.28
CA GLU A 51 6.03 -7.58 5.24
C GLU A 51 4.68 -7.83 4.54
N MET A 52 4.56 -7.43 3.28
CA MET A 52 3.43 -7.75 2.42
C MET A 52 3.30 -9.26 2.19
N GLU A 53 4.39 -9.95 1.90
CA GLU A 53 4.42 -11.41 1.75
C GLU A 53 3.93 -12.10 3.02
N THR A 54 4.48 -11.75 4.18
CA THR A 54 4.09 -12.35 5.47
C THR A 54 2.64 -12.10 5.82
N ARG A 55 2.09 -10.90 5.54
CA ARG A 55 0.73 -10.53 5.96
C ARG A 55 -0.36 -10.90 4.97
N ALA A 56 -0.10 -10.72 3.67
CA ALA A 56 -1.06 -11.08 2.62
C ALA A 56 -0.98 -12.58 2.27
N GLY A 57 0.06 -13.29 2.71
CA GLY A 57 0.25 -14.71 2.40
C GLY A 57 0.47 -14.95 0.92
N ILE A 58 1.14 -14.01 0.23
CA ILE A 58 1.43 -14.07 -1.21
C ILE A 58 2.94 -14.11 -1.41
N SER A 59 3.41 -14.73 -2.48
CA SER A 59 4.85 -14.77 -2.78
C SER A 59 5.42 -13.36 -2.95
N ARG A 60 6.65 -13.13 -2.46
CA ARG A 60 7.39 -11.86 -2.65
C ARG A 60 7.33 -11.26 -4.07
N PRO A 61 7.58 -12.00 -5.16
CA PRO A 61 7.49 -11.42 -6.51
C PRO A 61 6.07 -10.99 -6.89
N THR A 62 5.03 -11.61 -6.32
CA THR A 62 3.64 -11.21 -6.52
C THR A 62 3.31 -9.96 -5.71
N ALA A 63 3.80 -9.86 -4.47
CA ALA A 63 3.73 -8.64 -3.66
C ALA A 63 4.40 -7.45 -4.38
N GLU A 64 5.63 -7.62 -4.87
CA GLU A 64 6.36 -6.59 -5.60
C GLU A 64 5.63 -6.14 -6.87
N ARG A 65 5.11 -7.07 -7.66
CA ARG A 65 4.30 -6.74 -8.84
C ARG A 65 3.05 -5.96 -8.49
N MET A 66 2.36 -6.33 -7.42
CA MET A 66 1.14 -5.64 -6.99
C MET A 66 1.46 -4.23 -6.46
N LEU A 67 2.51 -4.09 -5.65
CA LEU A 67 2.96 -2.79 -5.13
C LEU A 67 3.40 -1.86 -6.26
N LYS A 68 4.15 -2.37 -7.23
CA LYS A 68 4.51 -1.62 -8.43
C LYS A 68 3.27 -1.18 -9.22
N ARG A 69 2.27 -2.06 -9.36
CA ARG A 69 1.03 -1.74 -10.07
C ARG A 69 0.21 -0.68 -9.34
N LEU A 70 0.11 -0.75 -8.02
CA LEU A 70 -0.53 0.29 -7.21
C LEU A 70 0.20 1.63 -7.34
N HIS A 71 1.53 1.60 -7.47
CA HIS A 71 2.32 2.79 -7.74
C HIS A 71 2.08 3.36 -9.15
N ASP A 72 2.02 2.50 -10.17
CA ASP A 72 1.67 2.94 -11.53
C ASP A 72 0.25 3.52 -11.61
N LEU A 73 -0.66 3.12 -10.71
CA LEU A 73 -2.00 3.68 -10.55
C LEU A 73 -2.04 4.95 -9.67
N GLY A 74 -0.91 5.37 -9.10
CA GLY A 74 -0.81 6.54 -8.21
C GLY A 74 -1.38 6.32 -6.81
N LEU A 75 -1.63 5.08 -6.40
CA LEU A 75 -2.20 4.74 -5.08
C LEU A 75 -1.13 4.55 -4.00
N THR A 76 0.11 4.24 -4.41
CA THR A 76 1.25 4.06 -3.51
C THR A 76 2.49 4.78 -4.03
N ARG A 77 3.35 5.21 -3.12
CA ARG A 77 4.62 5.87 -3.40
C ARG A 77 5.79 5.06 -2.88
N GLU A 78 6.84 4.94 -3.68
CA GLU A 78 8.10 4.35 -3.25
C GLU A 78 8.87 5.37 -2.39
N VAL A 79 9.15 5.03 -1.13
CA VAL A 79 9.84 5.90 -0.15
C VAL A 79 11.35 5.68 -0.17
N THR A 80 11.81 4.48 -0.49
CA THR A 80 13.25 4.13 -0.50
C THR A 80 13.75 3.76 -1.88
N GLY A 81 14.69 4.57 -2.40
CA GLY A 81 15.34 4.34 -3.70
C GLY A 81 16.42 3.25 -3.74
N ASN A 82 16.50 2.36 -2.73
CA ASN A 82 17.49 1.29 -2.71
C ASN A 82 16.85 -0.07 -3.08
N ARG A 83 17.46 -0.79 -4.04
CA ARG A 83 16.92 -1.99 -4.69
C ARG A 83 16.49 -3.12 -3.74
N ARG A 84 17.03 -3.19 -2.52
CA ARG A 84 16.91 -4.36 -1.62
C ARG A 84 15.85 -4.21 -0.52
N PHE A 85 15.49 -2.98 -0.14
CA PHE A 85 14.50 -2.69 0.91
C PHE A 85 13.54 -1.61 0.43
N ARG A 86 12.79 -1.91 -0.64
CA ARG A 86 11.76 -0.99 -1.13
C ARG A 86 10.62 -0.91 -0.12
N LEU A 87 10.46 0.29 0.41
CA LEU A 87 9.43 0.70 1.34
C LEU A 87 8.39 1.47 0.54
N TRP A 88 7.14 1.07 0.71
CA TRP A 88 6.01 1.67 0.03
C TRP A 88 5.14 2.37 1.05
N THR A 89 4.61 3.52 0.66
CA THR A 89 3.62 4.25 1.43
C THR A 89 2.35 4.47 0.64
N THR A 90 1.20 4.51 1.31
CA THR A 90 -0.06 4.93 0.70
C THR A 90 -0.09 6.45 0.64
N GLU A 91 -0.54 7.02 -0.47
CA GLU A 91 -0.90 8.45 -0.51
C GLU A 91 -2.29 8.55 0.14
N ILE A 92 -2.30 8.95 1.41
CA ILE A 92 -3.47 9.25 2.25
C ILE A 92 -3.41 10.72 2.64
#